data_AF-A0A7V9T8N2-F1
#
_entry.id   AF-A0A7V9T8N2-F1
#
_cell.length_a   1.000
_cell.length_b   1.000
_cell.length_c   1.000
_cell.angle_alpha   90.00
_cell.angle_beta   90.00
_cell.angle_gamma   90.00
#
_symmetry.space_group_name_H-M   'P 1'
#
loop_
_entity.id
_entity.type
_entity.pdbx_description
1 polymer ?
#
loop_
_entity_poly.entity_id
_entity_poly.type
_entity_poly.pdbx_seq_one_letter_code
_entity_poly.pdbx_strand_id
1 'polypeptide(L)'
;MRRALVCLGWLGALLALSGCGSVREAAPLRGDLTLEDARAFDEFPLYFAGERVDGLPLVAILRRSDTANYVSFVYGDCMPLASDQGCAPPAEVQVWPGCSRSAGLYDEAAPGAPAAERAKIRGVPGAFFEDGTRLELYARGLTIVVFARSREDARRLADALRSVKQPTRGGDLPAPERGGSEGVGSC
;
A
#
# COMPACT_ATOMS: atom_id res chain seq x y z
N MET A 1 9.26 33.32 74.70
CA MET A 1 9.75 32.04 75.28
C MET A 1 8.93 30.92 74.64
N ARG A 2 9.44 30.24 73.59
CA ARG A 2 10.13 28.93 73.58
C ARG A 2 9.26 27.70 73.95
N ARG A 3 9.02 26.86 72.91
CA ARG A 3 8.92 25.37 72.88
C ARG A 3 7.61 24.75 73.45
N ALA A 4 7.04 23.64 72.96
CA ALA A 4 7.61 22.46 72.28
C ALA A 4 6.54 21.66 71.46
N LEU A 5 7.04 20.77 70.60
CA LEU A 5 6.36 19.74 69.79
C LEU A 5 5.62 18.68 70.62
N VAL A 6 4.55 18.07 70.06
CA VAL A 6 4.34 16.60 70.06
C VAL A 6 3.57 16.16 68.80
N CYS A 7 4.12 15.18 68.10
CA CYS A 7 3.58 14.47 66.93
C CYS A 7 2.67 13.30 67.35
N LEU A 8 1.48 13.15 66.75
CA LEU A 8 0.68 11.92 66.65
C LEU A 8 -0.39 12.19 65.58
N GLY A 9 -0.73 11.34 64.61
CA GLY A 9 -0.37 9.98 64.29
C GLY A 9 -0.81 9.66 62.86
N TRP A 10 -0.37 8.51 62.38
CA TRP A 10 -0.40 8.05 61.00
C TRP A 10 -1.79 7.62 60.46
N LEU A 11 -1.79 7.39 59.14
CA LEU A 11 -2.47 6.31 58.39
C LEU A 11 -3.87 6.58 57.80
N GLY A 12 -3.85 7.04 56.53
CA GLY A 12 -4.92 6.80 55.56
C GLY A 12 -4.28 6.50 54.20
N ALA A 13 -3.98 5.23 53.94
CA ALA A 13 -3.37 4.77 52.70
C ALA A 13 -4.37 4.84 51.53
N LEU A 14 -4.16 5.79 50.63
CA LEU A 14 -4.79 5.83 49.31
C LEU A 14 -3.96 4.96 48.35
N LEU A 15 -4.39 3.71 48.18
CA LEU A 15 -3.93 2.83 47.10
C LEU A 15 -4.43 3.38 45.76
N ALA A 16 -3.67 4.31 45.19
CA ALA A 16 -3.78 4.64 43.77
C ALA A 16 -3.19 3.47 42.99
N LEU A 17 -4.05 2.54 42.55
CA LEU A 17 -3.71 1.59 41.50
C LEU A 17 -3.58 2.39 40.19
N SER A 18 -2.44 3.06 40.02
CA SER A 18 -1.96 3.54 38.73
C SER A 18 -1.61 2.33 37.89
N GLY A 19 -2.62 1.73 37.27
CA GLY A 19 -2.43 0.78 36.18
C GLY A 19 -1.81 1.54 35.02
N CYS A 20 -0.48 1.50 34.93
CA CYS A 20 0.23 1.78 33.68
C CYS A 20 -0.19 0.70 32.67
N GLY A 21 -1.31 0.93 31.98
CA GLY A 21 -1.58 0.28 30.72
C GLY A 21 -0.50 0.76 29.75
N SER A 22 0.58 0.00 29.62
CA SER A 22 1.52 0.16 28.51
C SER A 22 0.73 -0.05 27.24
N VAL A 23 0.37 1.06 26.56
CA VAL A 23 -0.12 1.01 25.18
C VAL A 23 0.98 0.29 24.41
N ARG A 24 0.72 -0.97 24.04
CA ARG A 24 1.61 -1.70 23.13
C ARG A 24 1.52 -0.97 21.81
N GLU A 25 2.50 -0.11 21.57
CA GLU A 25 2.70 0.55 20.29
C GLU A 25 2.79 -0.55 19.23
N ALA A 26 1.85 -0.56 18.28
CA ALA A 26 1.84 -1.53 17.21
C ALA A 26 3.16 -1.39 16.44
N ALA A 27 3.84 -2.51 16.19
CA ALA A 27 5.09 -2.47 15.46
C ALA A 27 4.84 -1.86 14.06
N PRO A 28 5.67 -0.92 13.60
CA PRO A 28 5.51 -0.33 12.28
C PRO A 28 5.61 -1.43 11.21
N LEU A 29 4.84 -1.28 10.13
CA LEU A 29 4.97 -2.11 8.94
C LEU A 29 6.44 -2.08 8.49
N ARG A 30 7.09 -3.25 8.41
CA ARG A 30 8.46 -3.37 7.92
C ARG A 30 8.46 -3.92 6.50
N GLY A 31 9.18 -3.24 5.61
CA GLY A 31 9.45 -3.71 4.25
C GLY A 31 10.60 -4.71 4.20
N ASP A 32 10.62 -5.52 3.15
CA ASP A 32 11.73 -6.43 2.81
C ASP A 32 12.82 -5.70 2.01
N LEU A 33 12.48 -4.54 1.42
CA LEU A 33 13.35 -3.74 0.56
C LEU A 33 13.44 -2.29 1.03
N THR A 34 14.59 -1.66 0.77
CA THR A 34 14.76 -0.21 0.80
C THR A 34 14.44 0.43 -0.55
N LEU A 35 14.34 1.76 -0.60
CA LEU A 35 14.19 2.46 -1.87
C LEU A 35 15.44 2.30 -2.76
N GLU A 36 16.62 2.13 -2.16
CA GLU A 36 17.85 1.85 -2.90
C GLU A 36 17.79 0.46 -3.56
N ASP A 37 17.33 -0.56 -2.84
CA ASP A 37 17.11 -1.90 -3.39
C ASP A 37 16.09 -1.85 -4.54
N ALA A 38 15.00 -1.09 -4.38
CA ALA A 38 14.00 -0.90 -5.43
C ALA A 38 14.55 -0.15 -6.67
N ARG A 39 15.56 0.72 -6.50
CA ARG A 39 16.27 1.34 -7.63
C ARG A 39 17.21 0.37 -8.31
N ALA A 40 17.83 -0.54 -7.56
CA ALA A 40 18.71 -1.58 -8.08
C ALA A 40 17.94 -2.71 -8.79
N PHE A 41 16.68 -2.95 -8.41
CA PHE A 41 15.82 -3.99 -8.99
C PHE A 41 15.75 -3.92 -10.53
N ASP A 42 15.95 -5.06 -11.19
CA ASP A 42 16.10 -5.15 -12.64
C ASP A 42 15.25 -6.23 -13.33
N GLU A 43 14.53 -7.07 -12.59
CA GLU A 43 13.67 -8.12 -13.20
C GLU A 43 12.55 -7.51 -14.05
N PHE A 44 11.99 -6.37 -13.65
CA PHE A 44 11.00 -5.61 -14.42
C PHE A 44 10.93 -4.14 -13.94
N PRO A 45 10.43 -3.19 -14.77
CA PRO A 45 10.38 -1.78 -14.36
C PRO A 45 9.42 -1.53 -13.21
N LEU A 46 9.87 -0.82 -12.18
CA LEU A 46 9.05 -0.45 -11.03
C LEU A 46 8.50 0.97 -11.13
N TYR A 47 7.26 1.13 -10.65
CA TYR A 47 6.54 2.38 -10.54
C TYR A 47 5.99 2.56 -9.13
N PHE A 48 6.05 3.78 -8.64
CA PHE A 48 5.55 4.17 -7.31
C PHE A 48 4.99 5.59 -7.36
N ALA A 49 4.19 5.98 -6.35
CA ALA A 49 3.62 7.32 -6.24
C ALA A 49 4.56 8.33 -5.56
N GLY A 50 5.73 7.89 -5.10
CA GLY A 50 6.73 8.70 -4.41
C GLY A 50 7.12 8.19 -3.04
N GLU A 51 7.95 8.96 -2.34
CA GLU A 51 8.16 8.77 -0.90
C GLU A 51 6.99 9.34 -0.08
N ARG A 52 6.15 10.18 -0.70
CA ARG A 52 4.91 10.69 -0.11
C ARG A 52 3.89 11.02 -1.21
N VAL A 53 2.62 10.73 -0.95
CA VAL A 53 1.48 11.05 -1.84
C VAL A 53 0.26 11.39 -0.98
N ASP A 54 -0.43 12.49 -1.27
CA ASP A 54 -1.65 12.91 -0.57
C ASP A 54 -1.58 12.86 0.97
N GLY A 55 -0.44 13.23 1.54
CA GLY A 55 -0.26 13.16 2.99
C GLY A 55 0.37 11.87 3.51
N LEU A 56 0.24 10.77 2.76
CA LEU A 56 0.66 9.43 3.15
C LEU A 56 2.15 9.20 2.85
N PRO A 57 2.99 8.91 3.86
CA PRO A 57 4.38 8.53 3.64
C PRO A 57 4.48 7.10 3.08
N LEU A 58 5.48 6.83 2.25
CA LEU A 58 5.91 5.46 1.93
C LEU A 58 6.50 4.84 3.19
N VAL A 59 5.88 3.78 3.72
CA VAL A 59 6.28 3.16 4.99
C VAL A 59 6.94 1.80 4.81
N ALA A 60 6.67 1.11 3.70
CA ALA A 60 7.28 -0.19 3.41
C ALA A 60 7.38 -0.45 1.90
N ILE A 61 8.41 -1.20 1.51
CA ILE A 61 8.54 -1.81 0.18
C ILE A 61 8.70 -3.31 0.38
N LEU A 62 7.86 -4.10 -0.27
CA LEU A 62 7.79 -5.56 -0.11
C LEU A 62 8.07 -6.25 -1.43
N ARG A 63 8.84 -7.35 -1.40
CA ARG A 63 9.00 -8.25 -2.54
C ARG A 63 8.22 -9.53 -2.27
N ARG A 64 7.41 -9.95 -3.25
CA ARG A 64 6.78 -11.28 -3.25
C ARG A 64 7.19 -12.01 -4.51
N SER A 65 7.99 -13.06 -4.34
CA SER A 65 8.56 -13.88 -5.42
C SER A 65 8.33 -15.39 -5.23
N ASP A 66 7.67 -15.79 -4.14
CA ASP A 66 7.49 -17.18 -3.72
C ASP A 66 6.19 -17.79 -4.26
N THR A 67 5.07 -17.10 -4.05
CA THR A 67 3.71 -17.52 -4.39
C THR A 67 3.04 -16.57 -5.39
N ALA A 68 3.65 -15.41 -5.58
CA ALA A 68 3.28 -14.37 -6.51
C ALA A 68 4.55 -13.70 -7.05
N ASN A 69 4.43 -12.83 -8.05
CA ASN A 69 5.56 -12.11 -8.60
C ASN A 69 5.27 -10.61 -8.69
N TYR A 70 5.52 -9.87 -7.61
CA TYR A 70 5.40 -8.41 -7.59
C TYR A 70 6.33 -7.73 -6.59
N VAL A 71 6.46 -6.42 -6.76
CA VAL A 71 6.98 -5.50 -5.74
C VAL A 71 5.85 -4.57 -5.32
N SER A 72 5.70 -4.36 -4.01
CA SER A 72 4.65 -3.51 -3.42
C SER A 72 5.24 -2.31 -2.70
N PHE A 73 4.63 -1.15 -2.89
CA PHE A 73 4.92 0.11 -2.21
C PHE A 73 3.72 0.49 -1.34
N VAL A 74 3.91 0.50 -0.02
CA VAL A 74 2.85 0.69 0.97
C VAL A 74 2.88 2.11 1.53
N TYR A 75 1.73 2.79 1.53
CA TYR A 75 1.60 4.19 1.94
C TYR A 75 0.69 4.35 3.14
N GLY A 76 1.20 5.04 4.15
CA GLY A 76 0.53 5.24 5.44
C GLY A 76 0.65 4.01 6.35
N ASP A 77 0.59 4.26 7.65
CA ASP A 77 0.52 3.20 8.63
C ASP A 77 -0.90 2.64 8.73
N CYS A 78 -0.98 1.40 9.20
CA CYS A 78 -2.23 0.84 9.64
C CYS A 78 -2.03 0.34 11.07
N MET A 79 -2.62 1.05 12.02
CA MET A 79 -2.62 0.64 13.41
C MET A 79 -3.88 -0.20 13.65
N PRO A 80 -3.76 -1.53 13.89
CA PRO A 80 -4.92 -2.32 14.27
C PRO A 80 -5.49 -1.78 15.58
N LEU A 81 -6.78 -1.44 15.60
CA LEU A 81 -7.47 -0.93 16.80
C LEU A 81 -7.65 -2.01 17.88
N ALA A 82 -7.49 -3.29 17.52
CA ALA A 82 -7.48 -4.45 18.41
C ALA A 82 -6.60 -5.55 17.80
N SER A 83 -6.00 -6.42 18.63
CA SER A 83 -4.97 -7.40 18.25
C SER A 83 -5.38 -8.41 17.17
N ASP A 84 -6.68 -8.57 16.91
CA ASP A 84 -7.21 -9.66 16.10
C ASP A 84 -7.87 -9.16 14.79
N GLN A 85 -7.84 -7.85 14.52
CA GLN A 85 -8.28 -7.29 13.25
C GLN A 85 -7.06 -6.92 12.42
N GLY A 86 -6.86 -7.63 11.31
CA GLY A 86 -5.88 -7.22 10.29
C GLY A 86 -6.16 -5.79 9.84
N CYS A 87 -5.10 -5.02 9.64
CA CYS A 87 -5.20 -3.61 9.28
C CYS A 87 -4.67 -3.43 7.85
N ALA A 88 -5.56 -3.07 6.92
CA ALA A 88 -5.17 -2.78 5.54
C ALA A 88 -4.63 -1.34 5.44
N PRO A 89 -3.42 -1.12 4.92
CA PRO A 89 -2.85 0.22 4.81
C PRO A 89 -3.74 1.15 3.97
N PRO A 90 -3.69 2.47 4.21
CA PRO A 90 -4.51 3.43 3.47
C PRO A 90 -4.35 3.35 1.94
N ALA A 91 -3.15 3.02 1.47
CA ALA A 91 -2.90 2.79 0.06
C ALA A 91 -1.71 1.85 -0.19
N GLU A 92 -1.77 1.16 -1.33
CA GLU A 92 -0.74 0.24 -1.80
C GLU A 92 -0.62 0.31 -3.32
N VAL A 93 0.61 0.31 -3.83
CA VAL A 93 0.91 0.18 -5.27
C VAL A 93 1.72 -1.09 -5.48
N GLN A 94 1.14 -2.07 -6.17
CA GLN A 94 1.84 -3.27 -6.59
C GLN A 94 2.22 -3.18 -8.06
N VAL A 95 3.42 -3.66 -8.39
CA VAL A 95 3.90 -3.75 -9.76
C VAL A 95 4.18 -5.20 -10.08
N TRP A 96 3.45 -5.70 -11.07
CA TRP A 96 3.51 -7.07 -11.57
C TRP A 96 4.10 -7.06 -12.97
N PRO A 97 4.91 -8.06 -13.37
CA PRO A 97 5.16 -8.28 -14.78
C PRO A 97 3.84 -8.69 -15.46
N GLY A 98 3.60 -8.16 -16.65
CA GLY A 98 2.31 -8.31 -17.34
C GLY A 98 1.94 -9.75 -17.68
N CYS A 99 2.93 -10.62 -17.77
CA CYS A 99 2.75 -12.07 -17.91
C CYS A 99 2.22 -12.74 -16.63
N SER A 100 2.42 -12.18 -15.44
CA SER A 100 1.86 -12.76 -14.20
C SER A 100 0.46 -12.24 -13.86
N ARG A 101 0.10 -11.06 -14.36
CA ARG A 101 -1.22 -10.44 -14.14
C ARG A 101 -1.61 -9.60 -15.34
N SER A 102 -2.77 -9.84 -15.91
CA SER A 102 -3.33 -9.06 -17.02
C SER A 102 -4.86 -9.08 -17.01
N ALA A 103 -5.50 -8.25 -17.85
CA ALA A 103 -6.97 -8.21 -17.91
C ALA A 103 -7.56 -9.54 -18.39
N GLY A 104 -6.82 -10.30 -19.21
CA GLY A 104 -7.25 -11.60 -19.71
C GLY A 104 -7.41 -12.70 -18.64
N LEU A 105 -6.98 -12.44 -17.38
CA LEU A 105 -7.22 -13.36 -16.27
C LEU A 105 -8.67 -13.35 -15.77
N TYR A 106 -9.43 -12.31 -16.10
CA TYR A 106 -10.82 -12.18 -15.65
C TYR A 106 -11.76 -12.68 -16.74
N ASP A 107 -12.48 -13.76 -16.45
CA ASP A 107 -13.67 -14.12 -17.22
C ASP A 107 -14.86 -13.33 -16.69
N GLU A 108 -15.07 -12.11 -17.22
CA GLU A 108 -16.19 -11.24 -16.82
C GLU A 108 -17.57 -11.90 -17.01
N ALA A 109 -17.67 -12.94 -17.85
CA ALA A 109 -18.91 -13.67 -18.08
C ALA A 109 -19.15 -14.78 -17.03
N ALA A 110 -18.14 -15.16 -16.24
CA ALA A 110 -18.27 -16.19 -15.22
C ALA A 110 -19.10 -15.70 -14.02
N PRO A 111 -20.03 -16.53 -13.49
CA PRO A 111 -20.75 -16.20 -12.27
C PRO A 111 -19.81 -15.92 -11.09
N GLY A 112 -19.97 -14.76 -10.45
CA GLY A 112 -19.14 -14.35 -9.32
C GLY A 112 -17.78 -13.74 -9.71
N ALA A 113 -17.52 -13.54 -11.01
CA ALA A 113 -16.34 -12.81 -11.45
C ALA A 113 -16.35 -11.37 -10.90
N PRO A 114 -15.18 -10.81 -10.55
CA PRO A 114 -15.08 -9.41 -10.16
C PRO A 114 -15.61 -8.50 -11.28
N ALA A 115 -16.59 -7.64 -10.96
CA ALA A 115 -17.11 -6.67 -11.90
C ALA A 115 -16.04 -5.60 -12.19
N ALA A 116 -15.55 -5.59 -13.43
CA ALA A 116 -14.55 -4.62 -13.88
C ALA A 116 -15.24 -3.41 -14.54
N GLU A 117 -14.96 -2.20 -14.04
CA GLU A 117 -15.33 -0.95 -14.72
C GLU A 117 -14.13 -0.42 -15.50
N ARG A 118 -14.19 -0.56 -16.83
CA ARG A 118 -13.11 -0.12 -17.72
C ARG A 118 -12.85 1.38 -17.62
N ALA A 119 -11.57 1.75 -17.61
CA ALA A 119 -11.09 3.11 -17.54
C ALA A 119 -9.89 3.32 -18.47
N LYS A 120 -9.55 4.60 -18.72
CA LYS A 120 -8.30 5.00 -19.36
C LYS A 120 -7.60 6.02 -18.48
N ILE A 121 -6.38 5.72 -18.07
CA ILE A 121 -5.64 6.53 -17.11
C ILE A 121 -4.22 6.69 -17.63
N ARG A 122 -3.76 7.94 -17.74
CA ARG A 122 -2.41 8.29 -18.24
C ARG A 122 -2.04 7.55 -19.53
N GLY A 123 -2.98 7.56 -20.48
CA GLY A 123 -2.80 6.97 -21.81
C GLY A 123 -2.99 5.45 -21.89
N VAL A 124 -2.98 4.70 -20.78
CA VAL A 124 -3.09 3.24 -20.79
C VAL A 124 -4.50 2.75 -20.44
N PRO A 125 -4.91 1.56 -20.94
CA PRO A 125 -6.11 0.88 -20.46
C PRO A 125 -5.99 0.55 -18.97
N GLY A 126 -7.13 0.55 -18.29
CA GLY A 126 -7.22 0.07 -16.92
C GLY A 126 -8.64 -0.36 -16.58
N ALA A 127 -8.81 -0.88 -15.37
CA ALA A 127 -10.11 -1.25 -14.84
C ALA A 127 -10.17 -1.02 -13.33
N PHE A 128 -11.30 -0.50 -12.88
CA PHE A 128 -11.66 -0.44 -11.47
C PHE A 128 -12.39 -1.71 -11.06
N PHE A 129 -12.07 -2.21 -9.87
CA PHE A 129 -12.68 -3.35 -9.21
C PHE A 129 -13.04 -2.96 -7.77
N GLU A 130 -13.81 -3.82 -7.08
CA GLU A 130 -14.21 -3.62 -5.68
C GLU A 130 -14.73 -2.19 -5.41
N ASP A 131 -15.75 -1.78 -6.18
CA ASP A 131 -16.37 -0.45 -6.10
C ASP A 131 -15.37 0.72 -6.28
N GLY A 132 -14.26 0.45 -6.98
CA GLY A 132 -13.20 1.40 -7.29
C GLY A 132 -12.06 1.48 -6.27
N THR A 133 -12.07 0.64 -5.24
CA THR A 133 -10.97 0.58 -4.24
C THR A 133 -9.73 -0.14 -4.75
N ARG A 134 -9.86 -0.92 -5.83
CA ARG A 134 -8.74 -1.44 -6.62
C ARG A 134 -8.80 -0.91 -8.04
N LEU A 135 -7.67 -0.42 -8.53
CA LEU A 135 -7.46 0.00 -9.90
C LEU A 135 -6.31 -0.80 -10.50
N GLU A 136 -6.50 -1.38 -11.68
CA GLU A 136 -5.43 -2.01 -12.45
C GLU A 136 -5.14 -1.19 -13.70
N LEU A 137 -3.86 -0.94 -13.96
CA LEU A 137 -3.35 -0.24 -15.13
C LEU A 137 -2.47 -1.18 -15.94
N TYR A 138 -2.78 -1.34 -17.22
CA TYR A 138 -2.11 -2.27 -18.11
C TYR A 138 -1.12 -1.50 -18.99
N ALA A 139 0.13 -1.43 -18.53
CA ALA A 139 1.22 -0.76 -19.23
C ALA A 139 2.07 -1.77 -20.02
N ARG A 140 3.08 -1.28 -20.74
CA ARG A 140 3.99 -2.14 -21.50
C ARG A 140 4.68 -3.17 -20.60
N GLY A 141 4.35 -4.45 -20.79
CA GLY A 141 4.95 -5.57 -20.08
C GLY A 141 4.68 -5.59 -18.58
N LEU A 142 3.72 -4.81 -18.08
CA LEU A 142 3.48 -4.61 -16.65
C LEU A 142 1.99 -4.43 -16.36
N THR A 143 1.58 -4.88 -15.17
CA THR A 143 0.33 -4.47 -14.55
C THR A 143 0.63 -3.75 -13.24
N ILE A 144 0.13 -2.52 -13.12
CA ILE A 144 0.25 -1.73 -11.90
C ILE A 144 -1.11 -1.80 -11.21
N VAL A 145 -1.14 -2.38 -10.01
CA VAL A 145 -2.35 -2.48 -9.18
C VAL A 145 -2.27 -1.42 -8.09
N VAL A 146 -3.29 -0.60 -7.97
CA VAL A 146 -3.43 0.44 -6.95
C VAL A 146 -4.59 0.06 -6.06
N PHE A 147 -4.31 -0.20 -4.78
CA PHE A 147 -5.32 -0.33 -3.74
C PHE A 147 -5.40 0.99 -2.96
N ALA A 148 -6.62 1.44 -2.69
CA ALA A 148 -6.86 2.63 -1.90
C ALA A 148 -8.25 2.58 -1.25
N ARG A 149 -8.51 3.47 -0.29
CA ARG A 149 -9.80 3.54 0.43
C ARG A 149 -10.97 4.02 -0.43
N SER A 150 -10.70 4.64 -1.57
CA SER A 150 -11.71 5.16 -2.48
C SER A 150 -11.22 5.21 -3.92
N ARG A 151 -12.16 5.27 -4.86
CA ARG A 151 -11.87 5.50 -6.29
C ARG A 151 -11.05 6.77 -6.52
N GLU A 152 -11.36 7.84 -5.78
CA GLU A 152 -10.69 9.11 -5.91
C GLU A 152 -9.24 9.04 -5.42
N ASP A 153 -9.00 8.37 -4.30
CA ASP A 153 -7.64 8.10 -3.80
C ASP A 153 -6.85 7.26 -4.81
N ALA A 154 -7.44 6.17 -5.32
CA ALA A 154 -6.80 5.31 -6.32
C ALA A 154 -6.41 6.10 -7.59
N ARG A 155 -7.28 7.03 -8.03
CA ARG A 155 -6.99 7.90 -9.17
C ARG A 155 -5.82 8.84 -8.88
N ARG A 156 -5.77 9.47 -7.71
CA ARG A 156 -4.67 10.38 -7.32
C ARG A 156 -3.33 9.65 -7.22
N LEU A 157 -3.31 8.46 -6.63
CA LEU A 157 -2.14 7.58 -6.61
C LEU A 157 -1.67 7.26 -8.03
N ALA A 158 -2.58 6.86 -8.92
CA ALA A 158 -2.28 6.58 -10.32
C ALA A 158 -1.69 7.81 -11.06
N ASP A 159 -2.22 9.00 -10.80
CA ASP A 159 -1.72 10.26 -11.37
C ASP A 159 -0.35 10.69 -10.81
N ALA A 160 0.04 10.17 -9.65
CA ALA A 160 1.35 10.42 -9.03
C ALA A 160 2.42 9.39 -9.44
N LEU A 161 2.04 8.31 -10.13
CA LEU A 161 2.95 7.24 -10.53
C LEU A 161 4.13 7.75 -11.35
N ARG A 162 5.32 7.29 -10.96
CA ARG A 162 6.60 7.60 -11.61
C ARG A 162 7.51 6.39 -11.53
N SER A 163 8.45 6.30 -12.47
CA SER A 163 9.47 5.23 -12.44
C SER A 163 10.33 5.38 -11.19
N VAL A 164 10.65 4.27 -10.54
CA VAL A 164 11.57 4.26 -9.39
C VAL A 164 12.98 4.65 -9.84
N LYS A 165 13.44 4.14 -10.99
CA LYS A 165 14.76 4.45 -11.57
C LYS A 165 14.85 5.89 -12.09
N GLN A 166 13.74 6.44 -12.59
CA GLN A 166 13.65 7.81 -13.10
C GLN A 166 12.49 8.56 -12.42
N PRO A 167 12.70 9.08 -11.19
CA PRO A 167 11.63 9.55 -10.31
C PRO A 167 11.03 10.91 -10.70
N THR A 168 11.17 11.33 -11.95
CA THR A 168 10.41 12.47 -12.47
C THR A 168 8.95 12.05 -12.67
N ARG A 169 8.01 12.84 -12.16
CA ARG A 169 6.58 12.66 -12.47
C ARG A 169 6.42 12.78 -13.99
N GLY A 170 6.11 11.67 -14.64
CA GLY A 170 6.06 11.57 -16.10
C GLY A 170 4.65 11.79 -16.65
N GLY A 171 4.57 12.09 -17.94
CA GLY A 171 3.34 12.27 -18.73
C GLY A 171 2.49 11.00 -18.82
N ASP A 172 2.42 10.33 -19.95
CA ASP A 172 1.69 9.06 -20.05
C ASP A 172 2.50 7.89 -19.46
N LEU A 173 1.81 6.82 -19.06
CA LEU A 173 2.44 5.52 -18.78
C LEU A 173 2.81 4.85 -20.11
N PRO A 174 3.83 3.96 -20.14
CA PRO A 174 4.20 3.28 -21.38
C PRO A 174 3.03 2.47 -21.94
N ALA A 175 2.61 2.80 -23.17
CA ALA A 175 1.51 2.13 -23.83
C ALA A 175 1.75 0.61 -23.94
N PRO A 176 0.73 -0.22 -23.66
CA PRO A 176 0.85 -1.67 -23.77
C PRO A 176 1.23 -2.10 -25.19
N GLU A 177 1.80 -3.29 -25.32
CA GLU A 177 2.00 -3.90 -26.62
C GLU A 177 0.64 -4.21 -27.26
N ARG A 178 0.56 -4.31 -28.60
CA ARG A 178 -0.71 -4.66 -29.26
C ARG A 178 -1.19 -6.02 -28.74
N GLY A 179 -2.40 -6.07 -28.17
CA GLY A 179 -2.96 -7.28 -27.53
C GLY A 179 -2.40 -7.57 -26.12
N GLY A 180 -1.43 -6.79 -25.62
CA GLY A 180 -0.74 -7.05 -24.35
C GLY A 180 -1.57 -6.79 -23.09
N SER A 181 -2.71 -6.08 -23.21
CA SER A 181 -3.67 -5.97 -22.11
C SER A 181 -4.59 -7.19 -21.98
N GLU A 182 -4.70 -8.01 -23.03
CA GLU A 182 -5.76 -9.01 -23.19
C GLU A 182 -5.30 -10.45 -22.83
N GLY A 183 -4.03 -10.66 -22.46
CA GLY A 183 -3.52 -12.02 -22.21
C GLY A 183 -2.33 -12.09 -21.25
N VAL A 184 -2.15 -13.27 -20.64
CA VAL A 184 -0.96 -13.65 -19.89
C VAL A 184 0.08 -14.13 -20.91
N GLY A 185 1.09 -13.30 -21.19
CA GLY A 185 2.24 -13.69 -22.02
C GLY A 185 3.18 -14.64 -21.28
N SER A 186 4.23 -15.15 -21.95
CA SER A 186 5.30 -15.85 -21.22
C SER A 186 6.14 -14.84 -20.45
N CYS A 187 6.30 -15.07 -19.16
CA CYS A 187 7.53 -14.71 -18.45
C CYS A 187 8.58 -15.80 -18.77
#